data_AF-A0A497A252-F1
#
_entry.id   AF-A0A497A252-F1
#
_cell.length_a   1.000
_cell.length_b   1.000
_cell.length_c   1.000
_cell.angle_alpha   90.00
_cell.angle_beta   90.00
_cell.angle_gamma   90.00
#
_symmetry.space_group_name_H-M   'P 1'
#
loop_
_entity.id
_entity.type
_entity.pdbx_description
1 polymer ?
#
loop_
_entity_poly.entity_id
_entity_poly.type
_entity_poly.pdbx_seq_one_letter_code
_entity_poly.pdbx_strand_id
1 'polypeptide(L)'
;FTTLQPNLGVVVLDDQTEFVLADIPGLIEGASEGKGLGHEFLRHIERTRVLIHLLDGLSTDPLADFAAINRELAAFGHGLAQKAQLVALNKMDEPRVRARWPEVRTALEAQGYPAMAISALTREGTRELLYRAAQMLAELPEKVPAQELPVFRPGEDEEAFTVEREEDGWRVRGAGVERLAAMTVWNLDEAVRRFERTLERMGITQALEEAGVQPGDAVRIGDRELVWEE
;
A
#
# COMPACT_ATOMS: atom_id res chain seq x y z
N PHE A 1 -18.71 1.97 -16.27
CA PHE A 1 -17.76 0.91 -15.92
C PHE A 1 -16.96 0.52 -17.16
N THR A 2 -15.77 1.11 -17.33
CA THR A 2 -14.79 0.68 -18.33
C THR A 2 -13.64 0.04 -17.55
N THR A 3 -13.60 -1.29 -17.53
CA THR A 3 -12.45 -2.04 -17.03
C THR A 3 -11.35 -1.97 -18.08
N LEU A 4 -10.59 -0.87 -18.09
CA LEU A 4 -9.33 -0.79 -18.85
C LEU A 4 -8.27 -1.53 -18.02
N GLN A 5 -8.16 -2.84 -18.21
CA GLN A 5 -7.02 -3.59 -17.70
C GLN A 5 -5.76 -3.04 -18.41
N PRO A 6 -4.74 -2.57 -17.66
CA PRO A 6 -3.50 -2.12 -18.28
C PRO A 6 -2.83 -3.31 -18.98
N ASN A 7 -2.26 -3.08 -20.17
CA ASN A 7 -1.48 -4.12 -20.83
C ASN A 7 -0.15 -4.25 -20.10
N LEU A 8 0.08 -5.40 -19.45
CA LEU A 8 1.34 -5.69 -18.78
C LEU A 8 2.24 -6.50 -19.71
N GLY A 9 3.51 -6.10 -19.80
CA GLY A 9 4.57 -6.83 -20.48
C GLY A 9 5.75 -7.05 -19.55
N VAL A 10 6.33 -8.25 -19.57
CA VAL A 10 7.61 -8.51 -18.91
C VAL A 10 8.72 -8.17 -19.89
N VAL A 11 9.60 -7.26 -19.49
CA VAL A 11 10.79 -6.89 -20.24
C VAL A 11 11.97 -7.65 -19.66
N VAL A 12 12.62 -8.46 -20.48
CA VAL A 12 13.88 -9.15 -20.16
C VAL A 12 14.97 -8.56 -21.05
N LEU A 13 15.92 -7.84 -20.47
CA LEU A 13 17.02 -7.21 -21.20
C LEU A 13 18.24 -8.14 -21.25
N ASP A 14 18.56 -8.77 -20.13
CA ASP A 14 19.65 -9.73 -19.92
C ASP A 14 19.36 -10.59 -18.67
N ASP A 15 20.30 -11.46 -18.30
CA ASP A 15 20.15 -12.45 -17.21
C ASP A 15 19.92 -11.82 -15.82
N GLN A 16 20.21 -10.53 -15.65
CA GLN A 16 20.11 -9.83 -14.35
C GLN A 16 19.09 -8.69 -14.37
N THR A 17 18.59 -8.31 -15.54
CA THR A 17 17.73 -7.14 -15.71
C THR A 17 16.38 -7.53 -16.29
N GLU A 18 15.41 -7.70 -15.39
CA GLU A 18 14.00 -7.88 -15.73
C GLU A 18 13.11 -6.89 -14.99
N PHE A 19 12.05 -6.43 -15.64
CA PHE A 19 11.02 -5.60 -15.00
C PHE A 19 9.68 -5.68 -15.73
N VAL A 20 8.63 -5.27 -15.03
CA VAL A 20 7.28 -5.19 -15.60
C VAL A 20 7.06 -3.80 -16.18
N LEU A 21 6.71 -3.75 -17.46
CA LEU A 21 6.21 -2.56 -18.13
C LEU A 21 4.69 -2.62 -18.17
N ALA A 22 4.02 -1.56 -17.75
CA ALA A 22 2.58 -1.43 -17.86
C ALA A 22 2.26 -0.29 -18.83
N ASP A 23 1.46 -0.57 -19.84
CA ASP A 23 0.90 0.46 -20.72
C ASP A 23 -0.28 1.13 -20.01
N ILE A 24 -0.14 2.43 -19.82
CA ILE A 24 -1.15 3.29 -19.21
C ILE A 24 -1.82 3.98 -20.39
N PRO A 25 -3.01 3.52 -20.87
CA PRO A 25 -3.77 4.24 -21.87
C PRO A 25 -3.84 5.70 -21.46
N GLY A 26 -3.41 6.58 -22.37
CA GLY A 26 -3.14 7.98 -22.10
C GLY A 26 -4.23 8.58 -21.22
N LEU A 27 -3.81 9.32 -20.19
CA LEU A 27 -4.71 10.09 -19.36
C LEU A 27 -5.58 10.92 -20.31
N ILE A 28 -6.83 10.50 -20.46
CA ILE A 28 -7.75 11.13 -21.41
C ILE A 28 -8.07 12.49 -20.83
N GLU A 29 -8.19 13.55 -21.65
CA GLU A 29 -8.69 14.85 -21.20
C GLU A 29 -9.96 14.64 -20.35
N GLY A 30 -9.95 15.15 -19.11
CA GLY A 30 -11.06 15.00 -18.17
C GLY A 30 -11.06 13.71 -17.34
N ALA A 31 -9.99 12.90 -17.38
CA ALA A 31 -9.87 11.76 -16.47
C ALA A 31 -9.77 12.18 -14.99
N SER A 32 -9.26 13.38 -14.68
CA SER A 32 -9.29 13.98 -13.34
C SER A 32 -10.70 14.42 -12.90
N GLU A 33 -11.64 14.59 -13.84
CA GLU A 33 -13.06 14.90 -13.58
C GLU A 33 -13.92 13.64 -13.38
N GLY A 34 -13.30 12.46 -13.26
CA GLY A 34 -14.00 11.19 -13.00
C GLY A 34 -14.66 10.54 -14.22
N LYS A 35 -14.32 10.99 -15.44
CA LYS A 35 -15.00 10.54 -16.69
C LYS A 35 -14.46 9.28 -17.38
N GLY A 36 -13.45 8.56 -16.88
CA GLY A 36 -12.97 7.42 -17.68
C GLY A 36 -12.02 6.39 -17.10
N LEU A 37 -11.32 6.68 -16.00
CA LEU A 37 -10.33 5.76 -15.44
C LEU A 37 -10.75 5.39 -14.01
N GLY A 38 -11.31 4.18 -13.83
CA GLY A 38 -11.82 3.72 -12.54
C GLY A 38 -10.73 3.69 -11.45
N HIS A 39 -11.14 3.74 -10.17
CA HIS A 39 -10.26 3.73 -9.00
C HIS A 39 -9.25 2.56 -8.98
N GLU A 40 -9.58 1.43 -9.61
CA GLU A 40 -8.65 0.30 -9.76
C GLU A 40 -7.50 0.57 -10.72
N PHE A 41 -7.72 1.27 -11.83
CA PHE A 41 -6.67 1.65 -12.77
C PHE A 41 -5.61 2.53 -12.09
N LEU A 42 -6.08 3.46 -11.25
CA LEU A 42 -5.23 4.38 -10.49
C LEU A 42 -4.30 3.64 -9.52
N ARG A 43 -4.80 2.60 -8.83
CA ARG A 43 -3.98 1.73 -7.97
C ARG A 43 -2.87 1.00 -8.74
N HIS A 44 -3.00 0.79 -10.05
CA HIS A 44 -1.93 0.19 -10.85
C HIS A 44 -0.83 1.20 -11.17
N ILE A 45 -1.20 2.44 -11.51
CA ILE A 45 -0.22 3.52 -11.74
C ILE A 45 0.52 3.84 -10.45
N GLU A 46 -0.12 3.86 -9.28
CA GLU A 46 0.56 4.11 -8.00
C GLU A 46 1.71 3.14 -7.71
N ARG A 47 1.61 1.90 -8.22
CA ARG A 47 2.65 0.86 -8.05
C ARG A 47 3.87 1.04 -8.96
N THR A 48 3.78 1.86 -10.01
CA THR A 48 4.94 2.15 -10.86
C THR A 48 5.97 2.99 -10.11
N ARG A 49 7.25 2.84 -10.45
CA ARG A 49 8.34 3.62 -9.84
C ARG A 49 8.93 4.66 -10.81
N VAL A 50 8.94 4.32 -12.09
CA VAL A 50 9.39 5.16 -13.21
C VAL A 50 8.24 5.32 -14.19
N LEU A 51 8.11 6.51 -14.77
CA LEU A 51 7.15 6.80 -15.85
C LEU A 51 7.92 7.06 -17.15
N ILE A 52 7.51 6.41 -18.24
CA ILE A 52 8.04 6.70 -19.57
C ILE A 52 7.00 7.56 -20.30
N HIS A 53 7.34 8.81 -20.58
CA HIS A 53 6.49 9.74 -21.32
C HIS A 53 6.75 9.60 -22.82
N LEU A 54 5.87 8.91 -23.51
CA LEU A 54 5.96 8.74 -24.96
C LEU A 54 5.30 9.93 -25.67
N LEU A 55 6.11 10.79 -26.30
CA LEU A 55 5.64 11.95 -27.05
C LEU A 55 5.56 11.64 -28.54
N ASP A 56 4.51 12.13 -29.19
CA ASP A 56 4.38 12.03 -30.63
C ASP A 56 5.28 13.07 -31.32
N GLY A 57 6.35 12.60 -31.96
CA GLY A 57 7.27 13.45 -32.72
C GLY A 57 6.65 14.13 -33.93
N LEU A 58 5.45 13.76 -34.38
CA LEU A 58 4.70 14.47 -35.43
C LEU A 58 3.69 15.48 -34.89
N SER A 59 3.48 15.54 -33.57
CA SER A 59 2.60 16.54 -32.96
C SER A 59 3.04 17.96 -33.33
N THR A 60 2.06 18.85 -33.40
CA THR A 60 2.26 20.28 -33.63
C THR A 60 3.23 20.87 -32.61
N ASP A 61 3.05 20.52 -31.32
CA ASP A 61 3.90 20.96 -30.23
C ASP A 61 4.07 19.85 -29.16
N PRO A 62 5.11 19.00 -29.30
CA PRO A 62 5.38 17.93 -28.34
C PRO A 62 5.70 18.43 -26.93
N LEU A 63 6.19 19.66 -26.78
CA LEU A 63 6.49 20.24 -25.46
C LEU A 63 5.21 20.67 -24.76
N ALA A 64 4.25 21.23 -25.50
CA ALA A 64 2.92 21.51 -24.98
C ALA A 64 2.18 20.22 -24.57
N ASP A 65 2.29 19.15 -25.36
CA ASP A 65 1.71 17.84 -25.03
C ASP A 65 2.32 17.28 -23.74
N PHE A 66 3.64 17.36 -23.60
CA PHE A 66 4.33 16.97 -22.37
C PHE A 66 3.84 17.77 -21.15
N ALA A 67 3.70 19.09 -21.29
CA ALA A 67 3.19 19.95 -20.24
C ALA A 67 1.72 19.63 -19.90
N ALA A 68 0.89 19.30 -20.89
CA ALA A 68 -0.48 18.87 -20.68
C ALA A 68 -0.54 17.58 -19.85
N ILE A 69 0.21 16.54 -20.24
CA ILE A 69 0.28 15.27 -19.51
C ILE A 69 0.76 15.50 -18.06
N ASN A 70 1.76 16.34 -17.85
CA ASN A 70 2.24 16.64 -16.50
C ASN A 70 1.23 17.41 -15.64
N ARG A 71 0.46 18.33 -16.23
CA ARG A 71 -0.65 18.99 -15.52
C ARG A 71 -1.72 17.99 -15.12
N GLU A 72 -2.03 17.04 -15.99
CA GLU A 72 -2.96 15.97 -15.67
C GLU A 72 -2.44 15.09 -14.54
N LEU A 73 -1.19 14.57 -14.63
CA LEU A 73 -0.53 13.82 -13.56
C LEU A 73 -0.55 14.56 -12.21
N ALA A 74 -0.33 15.88 -12.23
CA ALA A 74 -0.41 16.71 -11.04
C ALA A 74 -1.85 16.85 -10.52
N ALA A 75 -2.83 17.02 -11.40
CA ALA A 75 -4.24 17.09 -11.04
C ALA A 75 -4.79 15.77 -10.48
N PHE A 76 -4.25 14.62 -10.92
CA PHE A 76 -4.58 13.32 -10.34
C PHE A 76 -4.09 13.15 -8.90
N GLY A 77 -2.94 13.75 -8.55
CA GLY A 77 -2.36 13.62 -7.21
C GLY A 77 -1.61 12.31 -6.99
N HIS A 78 -1.66 11.77 -5.76
CA HIS A 78 -1.03 10.48 -5.38
C HIS A 78 0.48 10.36 -5.62
N GLY A 79 1.20 11.48 -5.65
CA GLY A 79 2.64 11.45 -5.85
C GLY A 79 3.06 11.16 -7.31
N LEU A 80 2.13 11.14 -8.27
CA LEU A 80 2.43 10.73 -9.65
C LEU A 80 3.37 11.71 -10.37
N ALA A 81 3.16 13.01 -10.17
CA ALA A 81 4.01 14.05 -10.75
C ALA A 81 5.44 14.05 -10.18
N GLN A 82 5.65 13.46 -9.00
CA GLN A 82 6.95 13.37 -8.31
C GLN A 82 7.75 12.13 -8.71
N LYS A 83 7.17 11.21 -9.47
CA LYS A 83 7.88 10.00 -9.92
C LYS A 83 8.99 10.36 -10.88
N ALA A 84 10.03 9.50 -10.93
CA ALA A 84 11.08 9.65 -11.93
C ALA A 84 10.49 9.49 -13.33
N GLN A 85 10.70 10.47 -14.20
CA GLN A 85 10.17 10.48 -15.57
C GLN A 85 11.30 10.38 -16.59
N LEU A 86 11.11 9.54 -17.60
CA LEU A 86 11.95 9.43 -18.78
C LEU A 86 11.13 9.81 -20.00
N VAL A 87 11.55 10.84 -20.73
CA VAL A 87 10.80 11.35 -21.90
C VAL A 87 11.35 10.70 -23.16
N ALA A 88 10.47 10.15 -24.00
CA ALA A 88 10.80 9.50 -25.25
C ALA A 88 10.05 10.16 -26.40
N LEU A 89 10.76 10.88 -27.28
CA LEU A 89 10.18 11.39 -28.52
C LEU A 89 10.13 10.27 -29.55
N ASN A 90 8.93 9.85 -29.94
CA ASN A 90 8.71 8.77 -30.90
C ASN A 90 8.68 9.29 -32.35
N LYS A 91 8.70 8.36 -33.31
CA LYS A 91 8.63 8.58 -34.77
C LYS A 91 9.89 9.18 -35.39
N MET A 92 11.07 8.78 -34.90
CA MET A 92 12.36 9.18 -35.50
C MET A 92 12.57 8.69 -36.95
N ASP A 93 11.75 7.77 -37.44
CA ASP A 93 11.68 7.41 -38.85
C ASP A 93 11.32 8.59 -39.78
N GLU A 94 10.69 9.63 -39.24
CA GLU A 94 10.31 10.83 -39.99
C GLU A 94 11.39 11.92 -39.96
N PRO A 95 11.89 12.40 -41.13
CA PRO A 95 12.97 13.38 -41.20
C PRO A 95 12.68 14.70 -40.46
N ARG A 96 11.42 15.15 -40.47
CA ARG A 96 11.00 16.37 -39.77
C ARG A 96 11.15 16.24 -38.25
N VAL A 97 10.93 15.04 -37.71
CA VAL A 97 11.09 14.74 -36.29
C VAL A 97 12.57 14.79 -35.92
N ARG A 98 13.43 14.18 -36.75
CA ARG A 98 14.90 14.24 -36.54
C ARG A 98 15.43 15.66 -36.51
N ALA A 99 14.93 16.53 -37.40
CA ALA A 99 15.35 17.93 -37.46
C ALA A 99 14.97 18.72 -36.19
N ARG A 100 13.82 18.40 -35.58
CA ARG A 100 13.32 19.07 -34.37
C ARG A 100 13.86 18.48 -33.06
N TRP A 101 14.39 17.26 -33.08
CA TRP A 101 14.89 16.58 -31.88
C TRP A 101 15.88 17.41 -31.04
N PRO A 102 16.91 18.08 -31.60
CA PRO A 102 17.85 18.85 -30.79
C PRO A 102 17.20 19.95 -29.95
N GLU A 103 16.20 20.63 -30.51
CA GLU A 103 15.44 21.68 -29.82
C GLU A 103 14.61 21.11 -28.68
N VAL A 104 13.82 20.06 -28.98
CA VAL A 104 12.95 19.39 -27.99
C VAL A 104 13.78 18.81 -26.84
N ARG A 105 14.91 18.15 -27.17
CA ARG A 105 15.83 17.60 -26.18
C ARG A 105 16.35 18.68 -25.24
N THR A 106 16.83 19.79 -25.80
CA THR A 106 17.38 20.90 -25.02
C THR A 106 16.32 21.47 -24.07
N ALA A 107 15.09 21.64 -24.54
CA ALA A 107 13.99 22.16 -23.73
C ALA A 107 13.58 21.22 -22.58
N LEU A 108 13.62 19.90 -22.79
CA LEU A 108 13.32 18.90 -21.76
C LEU A 108 14.46 18.77 -20.74
N GLU A 109 15.71 18.71 -21.21
CA GLU A 109 16.89 18.64 -20.34
C GLU A 109 17.04 19.91 -19.49
N ALA A 110 16.70 21.09 -20.03
CA ALA A 110 16.67 22.34 -19.27
C ALA A 110 15.65 22.33 -18.11
N GLN A 111 14.61 21.51 -18.23
CA GLN A 111 13.61 21.28 -17.17
C GLN A 111 14.01 20.13 -16.23
N GLY A 112 15.17 19.50 -16.44
CA GLY A 112 15.67 18.39 -15.62
C GLY A 112 15.13 17.01 -16.01
N TYR A 113 14.43 16.89 -17.15
CA TYR A 113 13.91 15.62 -17.62
C TYR A 113 14.91 14.93 -18.56
N PRO A 114 15.35 13.68 -18.27
CA PRO A 114 16.12 12.91 -19.22
C PRO A 114 15.26 12.62 -20.46
N ALA A 115 15.80 12.92 -21.64
CA ALA A 115 15.08 12.81 -22.89
C ALA A 115 15.83 11.90 -23.87
N MET A 116 15.10 11.01 -24.54
CA MET A 116 15.59 10.12 -25.58
C MET A 116 14.70 10.22 -26.83
N ALA A 117 15.24 9.82 -27.97
CA ALA A 117 14.49 9.74 -29.22
C ALA A 117 14.47 8.30 -29.72
N ILE A 118 13.30 7.84 -30.16
CA ILE A 118 13.06 6.47 -30.59
C ILE A 118 12.22 6.44 -31.87
N SER A 119 12.23 5.30 -32.55
CA SER A 119 11.22 4.96 -33.55
C SER A 119 10.64 3.60 -33.23
N ALA A 120 9.37 3.58 -32.78
CA ALA A 120 8.66 2.32 -32.56
C ALA A 120 8.51 1.51 -33.87
N LEU A 121 8.41 2.19 -35.03
CA LEU A 121 8.27 1.55 -36.34
C LEU A 121 9.53 0.79 -36.75
N THR A 122 10.70 1.42 -36.63
CA THR A 122 11.99 0.82 -37.02
C THR A 122 12.69 0.10 -35.86
N ARG A 123 12.16 0.25 -34.64
CA ARG A 123 12.73 -0.20 -33.35
C ARG A 123 14.00 0.55 -32.92
N GLU A 124 14.42 1.58 -33.64
CA GLU A 124 15.55 2.43 -33.27
C GLU A 124 15.37 3.02 -31.86
N GLY A 125 16.39 2.91 -31.01
CA GLY A 125 16.43 3.51 -29.68
C GLY A 125 15.53 2.85 -28.64
N THR A 126 14.70 1.87 -29.02
CA THR A 126 13.73 1.24 -28.12
C THR A 126 14.40 0.38 -27.05
N ARG A 127 15.47 -0.34 -27.40
CA ARG A 127 16.21 -1.17 -26.44
C ARG A 127 17.00 -0.29 -25.47
N GLU A 128 17.63 0.76 -25.97
CA GLU A 128 18.36 1.76 -25.18
C GLU A 128 17.45 2.49 -24.20
N LEU A 129 16.21 2.82 -24.62
CA LEU A 129 15.19 3.39 -23.75
C LEU A 129 14.87 2.47 -22.57
N LEU A 130 14.68 1.17 -22.83
CA LEU A 130 14.39 0.20 -21.78
C LEU A 130 15.58 0.01 -20.82
N TYR A 131 16.82 -0.01 -21.32
CA TYR A 131 18.00 -0.02 -20.47
C TYR A 131 18.09 1.23 -19.59
N ARG A 132 17.80 2.40 -20.15
CA ARG A 132 17.79 3.65 -19.38
C ARG A 132 16.72 3.63 -18.29
N ALA A 133 15.52 3.12 -18.61
CA ALA A 133 14.45 2.95 -17.63
C ALA A 133 14.84 1.97 -16.51
N ALA A 134 15.49 0.85 -16.85
CA ALA A 134 16.01 -0.11 -15.87
C ALA A 134 17.07 0.51 -14.95
N GLN A 135 18.00 1.29 -15.52
CA GLN A 135 18.99 2.02 -14.73
C GLN A 135 18.33 3.00 -13.75
N MET A 136 17.37 3.79 -14.21
CA MET A 136 16.62 4.70 -13.34
C MET A 136 15.88 3.94 -12.24
N LEU A 137 15.33 2.76 -12.55
CA LEU A 137 14.65 1.92 -11.57
C LEU A 137 15.59 1.40 -10.47
N ALA A 138 16.84 1.08 -10.83
CA ALA A 138 17.88 0.63 -9.91
C ALA A 138 18.46 1.76 -9.04
N GLU A 139 18.52 2.98 -9.58
CA GLU A 139 18.98 4.18 -8.84
C GLU A 139 17.95 4.68 -7.83
N LEU A 140 16.67 4.38 -8.02
CA LEU A 140 15.62 4.73 -7.08
C LEU A 140 15.73 3.91 -5.79
N PRO A 141 15.51 4.51 -4.61
CA PRO A 141 15.52 3.78 -3.35
C PRO A 141 14.48 2.66 -3.40
N GLU A 142 14.85 1.48 -2.89
CA GLU A 142 13.88 0.41 -2.67
C GLU A 142 12.73 0.98 -1.85
N LYS A 143 11.51 0.82 -2.37
CA LYS A 143 10.32 1.20 -1.61
C LYS A 143 10.28 0.17 -0.48
N VAL A 144 10.69 0.58 0.72
CA VAL A 144 10.48 -0.23 1.93
C VAL A 144 8.99 -0.60 1.87
N PRO A 145 8.63 -1.89 1.76
CA PRO A 145 7.22 -2.26 1.76
C PRO A 145 6.63 -1.59 2.99
N ALA A 146 5.58 -0.79 2.77
CA ALA A 146 4.87 -0.18 3.89
C ALA A 146 4.62 -1.33 4.85
N GLN A 147 5.19 -1.25 6.06
CA GLN A 147 5.00 -2.29 7.06
C GLN A 147 3.52 -2.59 7.04
N GLU A 148 3.16 -3.83 6.68
CA GLU A 148 1.78 -4.25 6.80
C GLU A 148 1.48 -4.04 8.27
N LEU A 149 0.78 -2.93 8.59
CA LEU A 149 0.32 -2.68 9.93
C LEU A 149 -0.41 -3.96 10.30
N PRO A 150 0.01 -4.69 11.35
CA PRO A 150 -0.64 -5.92 11.71
C PRO A 150 -2.12 -5.58 11.82
N VAL A 151 -2.91 -6.16 10.92
CA VAL A 151 -4.35 -6.00 10.96
C VAL A 151 -4.75 -6.75 12.22
N PHE A 152 -4.91 -5.99 13.31
CA PHE A 152 -5.49 -6.48 14.55
C PHE A 152 -6.93 -6.88 14.23
N ARG A 153 -7.09 -8.13 13.81
CA ARG A 153 -8.39 -8.80 13.87
C ARG A 153 -8.62 -9.07 15.36
N PRO A 154 -9.78 -8.75 15.93
CA PRO A 154 -10.19 -9.33 17.19
C PRO A 154 -10.15 -10.86 16.99
N GLY A 155 -9.12 -11.50 17.54
CA GLY A 155 -8.88 -12.93 17.36
C GLY A 155 -9.78 -13.75 18.28
N GLU A 156 -10.01 -15.01 17.90
CA GLU A 156 -10.71 -16.05 18.68
C GLU A 156 -10.12 -16.26 20.10
N ASP A 157 -8.92 -15.70 20.37
CA ASP A 157 -8.23 -15.70 21.67
C ASP A 157 -8.87 -14.81 22.76
N GLU A 158 -9.84 -13.94 22.44
CA GLU A 158 -10.50 -13.13 23.48
C GLU A 158 -11.40 -13.96 24.41
N GLU A 159 -11.91 -15.10 23.93
CA GLU A 159 -12.78 -16.00 24.70
C GLU A 159 -12.02 -17.19 25.31
N ALA A 160 -10.76 -17.41 24.94
CA ALA A 160 -9.94 -18.48 25.48
C ALA A 160 -9.41 -18.14 26.88
N PHE A 161 -9.62 -19.05 27.83
CA PHE A 161 -9.10 -18.94 29.19
C PHE A 161 -8.68 -20.29 29.76
N THR A 162 -7.79 -20.26 30.76
CA THR A 162 -7.42 -21.44 31.58
C THR A 162 -7.49 -21.10 33.07
N VAL A 163 -7.88 -22.08 33.88
CA VAL A 163 -7.92 -21.98 35.35
C VAL A 163 -6.87 -22.93 35.92
N GLU A 164 -5.94 -22.40 36.71
CA GLU A 164 -4.86 -23.13 37.36
C GLU A 164 -4.98 -22.99 38.88
N ARG A 165 -4.66 -24.05 39.63
CA ARG A 165 -4.58 -24.00 41.10
C ARG A 165 -3.17 -23.61 41.54
N GLU A 166 -3.05 -22.58 42.36
CA GLU A 166 -1.80 -22.15 43.00
C GLU A 166 -1.77 -22.50 44.49
N GLU A 167 -0.63 -22.29 45.16
CA GLU A 167 -0.44 -22.61 46.60
C GLU A 167 -1.42 -21.85 47.51
N ASP A 168 -1.80 -20.62 47.15
CA ASP A 168 -2.66 -19.72 47.95
C ASP A 168 -3.97 -19.33 47.23
N GLY A 169 -4.44 -20.12 46.25
CA GLY A 169 -5.71 -19.85 45.57
C GLY A 169 -5.77 -20.33 44.12
N TRP A 170 -6.49 -19.58 43.28
CA TRP A 170 -6.75 -19.89 41.88
C TRP A 170 -6.20 -18.80 40.96
N ARG A 171 -5.66 -19.17 39.79
CA ARG A 171 -5.23 -18.24 38.76
C ARG A 171 -6.02 -18.46 37.48
N VAL A 172 -6.65 -17.41 36.97
CA VAL A 172 -7.28 -17.41 35.64
C VAL A 172 -6.36 -16.69 34.67
N ARG A 173 -5.98 -17.36 33.57
CA ARG A 173 -5.20 -16.78 32.47
C ARG A 173 -6.07 -16.64 31.23
N GLY A 174 -5.94 -15.52 30.53
CA GLY A 174 -6.65 -15.31 29.26
C GLY A 174 -6.56 -13.86 28.79
N ALA A 175 -6.30 -13.66 27.50
CA ALA A 175 -6.06 -12.33 26.93
C ALA A 175 -7.28 -11.40 27.10
N GLY A 176 -8.49 -11.94 26.99
CA GLY A 176 -9.74 -11.19 27.19
C GLY A 176 -9.97 -10.84 28.66
N VAL A 177 -9.85 -11.81 29.58
CA VAL A 177 -10.15 -11.61 31.01
C VAL A 177 -9.10 -10.73 31.71
N GLU A 178 -7.82 -10.87 31.36
CA GLU A 178 -6.75 -10.04 31.91
C GLU A 178 -6.89 -8.57 31.45
N ARG A 179 -7.25 -8.35 30.18
CA ARG A 179 -7.55 -7.01 29.66
C ARG A 179 -8.76 -6.40 30.36
N LEU A 180 -9.82 -7.19 30.54
CA LEU A 180 -11.01 -6.77 31.26
C LEU A 180 -10.65 -6.36 32.70
N ALA A 181 -9.85 -7.16 33.42
CA ALA A 181 -9.42 -6.84 34.78
C ALA A 181 -8.55 -5.56 34.85
N ALA A 182 -7.69 -5.35 33.86
CA ALA A 182 -6.86 -4.15 33.75
C ALA A 182 -7.67 -2.88 33.43
N MET A 183 -8.74 -3.00 32.64
CA MET A 183 -9.63 -1.89 32.29
C MET A 183 -10.71 -1.59 33.34
N THR A 184 -10.95 -2.50 34.29
CA THR A 184 -11.95 -2.33 35.35
C THR A 184 -11.50 -1.30 36.38
N VAL A 185 -12.41 -0.39 36.70
CA VAL A 185 -12.24 0.63 37.74
C VAL A 185 -12.73 0.07 39.08
N TRP A 186 -11.82 -0.51 39.86
CA TRP A 186 -12.12 -1.30 41.06
C TRP A 186 -12.73 -0.54 42.24
N ASN A 187 -12.65 0.79 42.25
CA ASN A 187 -13.27 1.63 43.27
C ASN A 187 -14.71 2.06 42.92
N LEU A 188 -15.27 1.54 41.83
CA LEU A 188 -16.64 1.81 41.40
C LEU A 188 -17.43 0.50 41.38
N ASP A 189 -18.41 0.38 42.29
CA ASP A 189 -19.25 -0.82 42.44
C ASP A 189 -19.90 -1.27 41.11
N GLU A 190 -20.30 -0.32 40.26
CA GLU A 190 -20.91 -0.63 38.97
C GLU A 190 -19.93 -1.30 37.99
N ALA A 191 -18.65 -0.90 38.04
CA ALA A 191 -17.61 -1.49 37.21
C ALA A 191 -17.24 -2.90 37.69
N VAL A 192 -17.23 -3.13 39.00
CA VAL A 192 -17.03 -4.46 39.60
C VAL A 192 -18.18 -5.41 39.21
N ARG A 193 -19.44 -4.98 39.35
CA ARG A 193 -20.60 -5.79 38.90
C ARG A 193 -20.61 -6.05 37.41
N ARG A 194 -20.11 -5.11 36.59
CA ARG A 194 -19.93 -5.33 35.15
C ARG A 194 -18.88 -6.38 34.87
N PHE A 195 -17.79 -6.38 35.63
CA PHE A 195 -16.73 -7.37 35.55
C PHE A 195 -17.27 -8.78 35.86
N GLU A 196 -17.97 -8.95 36.97
CA GLU A 196 -18.61 -10.23 37.38
C GLU A 196 -19.55 -10.79 36.31
N ARG A 197 -20.51 -9.98 35.83
CA ARG A 197 -21.42 -10.40 34.75
C ARG A 197 -20.69 -10.79 33.47
N THR A 198 -19.52 -10.21 33.22
CA THR A 198 -18.72 -10.54 32.04
C THR A 198 -17.97 -11.85 32.23
N LEU A 199 -17.46 -12.14 33.45
CA LEU A 199 -16.88 -13.45 33.79
C LEU A 199 -17.91 -14.59 33.66
N GLU A 200 -19.13 -14.37 34.13
CA GLU A 200 -20.24 -15.32 33.98
C GLU A 200 -20.52 -15.61 32.51
N ARG A 201 -20.64 -14.55 31.68
CA ARG A 201 -20.90 -14.69 30.24
C ARG A 201 -19.77 -15.41 29.50
N MET A 202 -18.53 -15.28 29.97
CA MET A 202 -17.37 -15.96 29.41
C MET A 202 -17.24 -17.41 29.91
N GLY A 203 -18.08 -17.87 30.85
CA GLY A 203 -18.00 -19.22 31.41
C GLY A 203 -16.88 -19.43 32.42
N ILE A 204 -16.19 -18.37 32.83
CA ILE A 204 -15.06 -18.44 33.77
C ILE A 204 -15.55 -18.78 35.18
N THR A 205 -16.68 -18.21 35.59
CA THR A 205 -17.33 -18.49 36.88
C THR A 205 -17.61 -19.99 37.03
N GLN A 206 -18.25 -20.60 36.03
CA GLN A 206 -18.54 -22.03 36.02
C GLN A 206 -17.26 -22.88 36.04
N ALA A 207 -16.23 -22.50 35.30
CA ALA A 207 -14.97 -23.23 35.29
C ALA A 207 -14.23 -23.18 36.65
N LEU A 208 -14.35 -22.08 37.41
CA LEU A 208 -13.82 -21.98 38.77
C LEU A 208 -14.58 -22.87 39.75
N GLU A 209 -15.91 -22.91 39.63
CA GLU A 209 -16.76 -23.83 40.41
C GLU A 209 -16.45 -25.30 40.11
N GLU A 210 -16.32 -25.67 38.84
CA GLU A 210 -15.96 -27.02 38.41
C GLU A 210 -14.53 -27.42 38.84
N ALA A 211 -13.62 -26.45 38.92
CA ALA A 211 -12.28 -26.65 39.45
C ALA A 211 -12.28 -26.83 40.99
N GLY A 212 -13.33 -26.38 41.67
CA GLY A 212 -13.56 -26.59 43.09
C GLY A 212 -13.19 -25.41 43.98
N VAL A 213 -13.29 -24.17 43.48
CA VAL A 213 -13.14 -22.95 44.30
C VAL A 213 -14.11 -22.95 45.47
N GLN A 214 -13.65 -22.51 46.64
CA GLN A 214 -14.48 -22.36 47.84
C GLN A 214 -14.73 -20.87 48.14
N PRO A 215 -15.87 -20.52 48.77
CA PRO A 215 -16.09 -19.17 49.29
C PRO A 215 -14.96 -18.75 50.23
N GLY A 216 -14.32 -17.61 49.93
CA GLY A 216 -13.15 -17.10 50.64
C GLY A 216 -11.79 -17.43 49.99
N ASP A 217 -11.75 -18.25 48.94
CA ASP A 217 -10.52 -18.48 48.16
C ASP A 217 -10.12 -17.23 47.38
N ALA A 218 -8.81 -16.99 47.24
CA ALA A 218 -8.28 -15.92 46.40
C ALA A 218 -8.25 -16.35 44.92
N VAL A 219 -8.83 -15.53 44.04
CA VAL A 219 -8.80 -15.70 42.58
C VAL A 219 -7.97 -14.57 41.96
N ARG A 220 -6.91 -14.94 41.24
CA ARG A 220 -5.95 -14.04 40.61
C ARG A 220 -6.20 -13.94 39.12
N ILE A 221 -6.34 -12.71 38.63
CA ILE A 221 -6.57 -12.39 37.21
C ILE A 221 -5.62 -11.23 36.84
N GLY A 222 -4.60 -11.52 36.04
CA GLY A 222 -3.51 -10.57 35.77
C GLY A 222 -2.80 -10.13 37.05
N ASP A 223 -2.73 -8.81 37.28
CA ASP A 223 -2.13 -8.19 38.48
C ASP A 223 -3.15 -7.99 39.63
N ARG A 224 -4.38 -8.52 39.50
CA ARG A 224 -5.45 -8.34 40.49
C ARG A 224 -5.74 -9.63 41.22
N GLU A 225 -5.99 -9.51 42.52
CA GLU A 225 -6.44 -10.57 43.41
C GLU A 225 -7.84 -10.21 43.92
N LEU A 226 -8.76 -11.14 43.79
CA LEU A 226 -10.16 -11.03 44.21
C LEU A 226 -10.47 -12.16 45.19
N VAL A 227 -11.43 -11.94 46.08
CA VAL A 227 -11.91 -13.00 46.97
C VAL A 227 -13.17 -13.59 46.34
N TRP A 228 -13.26 -14.91 46.29
CA TRP A 228 -14.45 -15.59 45.79
C TRP A 228 -15.61 -15.44 46.79
N GLU A 229 -16.69 -14.81 46.37
CA GLU A 229 -17.95 -14.69 47.10
C GLU A 229 -19.03 -15.52 46.36
N GLU A 230 -19.99 -16.07 47.10
CA GLU A 230 -21.09 -16.93 46.58
C GLU A 230 -22.17 -16.13 45.82
#